data_AF-A0A6P0DS44-F1
#
_entry.id   AF-A0A6P0DS44-F1
#
_cell.length_a   1.000
_cell.length_b   1.000
_cell.length_c   1.000
_cell.angle_alpha   90.00
_cell.angle_beta   90.00
_cell.angle_gamma   90.00
#
_symmetry.space_group_name_H-M   'P 1'
#
loop_
_entity.id
_entity.type
_entity.pdbx_description
1 polymer ?
#
loop_
_entity_poly.entity_id
_entity_poly.type
_entity_poly.pdbx_seq_one_letter_code
_entity_poly.pdbx_strand_id
1 'polypeptide(L)'
;RTRPGSPCPDAPVDNGWLLARVGGDFTLLAVDAEVPATFSAHGIALKILSYTAAENDALCARYLGSAGRAVYLIRPDQHVCARFDTFDPRAVAAALARALAKD
;
A
#
# COMPACT_ATOMS: atom_id res chain seq x y z
N ARG A 1 5.60 10.36 -6.70
CA ARG A 1 6.50 9.89 -5.62
C ARG A 1 6.23 8.44 -5.24
N THR A 2 5.04 7.92 -5.49
CA THR A 2 4.62 6.54 -5.22
C THR A 2 4.26 5.77 -6.50
N ARG A 3 5.16 5.82 -7.50
CA ARG A 3 4.94 5.08 -8.75
C ARG A 3 5.37 3.62 -8.54
N PRO A 4 4.78 2.63 -9.23
CA PRO A 4 5.31 1.27 -9.22
C PRO A 4 6.83 1.26 -9.46
N GLY A 5 7.57 0.53 -8.62
CA GLY A 5 9.02 0.45 -8.63
C GLY A 5 9.75 1.50 -7.78
N SER A 6 9.07 2.51 -7.23
CA SER A 6 9.72 3.49 -6.35
C SER A 6 9.83 2.97 -4.91
N PRO A 7 10.85 3.41 -4.14
CA PRO A 7 10.84 3.22 -2.70
C PRO A 7 9.60 3.91 -2.09
N CYS A 8 9.04 3.28 -1.05
CA CYS A 8 7.91 3.81 -0.31
C CYS A 8 8.35 5.08 0.43
N PRO A 9 7.72 6.25 0.19
CA PRO A 9 8.08 7.47 0.92
C PRO A 9 7.53 7.40 2.35
N ASP A 10 8.35 7.64 3.36
CA ASP A 10 7.84 7.62 4.74
C ASP A 10 6.75 8.67 4.96
N ALA A 11 5.95 8.53 6.02
CA ALA A 11 4.99 9.53 6.48
C ALA A 11 4.70 9.33 7.97
N PRO A 12 4.44 10.41 8.73
CA PRO A 12 3.96 10.27 10.10
C PRO A 12 2.58 9.61 10.07
N VAL A 13 2.40 8.56 10.87
CA VAL A 13 1.12 7.87 11.06
C VAL A 13 1.01 7.38 12.50
N ASP A 14 -0.16 7.56 13.11
CA ASP A 14 -0.41 7.43 14.55
C ASP A 14 0.75 8.03 15.37
N ASN A 15 1.28 7.29 16.35
CA ASN A 15 2.44 7.69 17.17
C ASN A 15 3.80 7.28 16.57
N GLY A 16 3.97 7.36 15.25
CA GLY A 16 5.25 6.97 14.63
C GLY A 16 5.31 7.18 13.12
N TRP A 17 6.05 6.30 12.44
CA TRP A 17 6.35 6.41 11.01
C TRP A 17 5.82 5.21 10.23
N LEU A 18 5.40 5.45 8.98
CA LEU A 18 4.80 4.45 8.12
C LEU A 18 5.80 3.36 7.74
N LEU A 19 7.07 3.72 7.47
CA LEU A 19 8.10 2.74 7.11
C LEU A 19 8.35 1.71 8.21
N ALA A 20 8.20 2.10 9.49
CA ALA A 20 8.29 1.16 10.61
C ALA A 20 7.18 0.09 10.61
N ARG A 21 6.13 0.25 9.78
CA ARG A 21 4.96 -0.64 9.73
C ARG A 21 4.86 -1.47 8.45
N VAL A 22 5.47 -1.06 7.34
CA VAL A 22 5.30 -1.73 6.02
C VAL A 22 6.44 -2.68 5.62
N GLY A 23 7.48 -2.85 6.45
CA GLY A 23 8.59 -3.76 6.17
C GLY A 23 8.35 -5.22 6.61
N GLY A 24 9.13 -6.14 6.05
CA GLY A 24 9.15 -7.57 6.43
C GLY A 24 8.11 -8.44 5.71
N ASP A 25 6.91 -7.91 5.49
CA ASP A 25 5.81 -8.60 4.81
C ASP A 25 5.30 -7.81 3.61
N PHE A 26 4.62 -8.50 2.67
CA PHE A 26 3.83 -7.80 1.68
C PHE A 26 2.65 -7.08 2.36
N THR A 27 2.52 -5.79 2.09
CA THR A 27 1.53 -4.94 2.75
C THR A 27 0.55 -4.36 1.74
N LEU A 28 -0.75 -4.47 2.02
CA LEU A 28 -1.81 -3.71 1.37
C LEU A 28 -2.11 -2.47 2.22
N LEU A 29 -1.67 -1.31 1.74
CA LEU A 29 -1.85 -0.02 2.39
C LEU A 29 -3.02 0.74 1.74
N ALA A 30 -4.06 1.04 2.51
CA ALA A 30 -5.16 1.89 2.11
C ALA A 30 -5.04 3.29 2.72
N VAL A 31 -5.25 4.32 1.91
CA VAL A 31 -5.36 5.72 2.35
C VAL A 31 -6.70 6.25 1.89
N ASP A 32 -7.60 6.53 2.83
CA ASP A 32 -8.99 6.94 2.60
C ASP A 32 -9.76 6.01 1.64
N ALA A 33 -9.38 4.72 1.63
CA ALA A 33 -9.96 3.69 0.80
C ALA A 33 -10.41 2.50 1.65
N GLU A 34 -11.45 1.81 1.19
CA GLU A 34 -11.92 0.57 1.81
C GLU A 34 -11.10 -0.63 1.30
N VAL A 35 -10.71 -1.48 2.24
CA VAL A 35 -10.02 -2.77 2.02
C VAL A 35 -10.57 -3.80 3.00
N PRO A 36 -10.55 -5.10 2.66
CA PRO A 36 -10.97 -6.14 3.59
C PRO A 36 -10.02 -6.24 4.78
N ALA A 37 -10.52 -6.71 5.93
CA ALA A 37 -9.71 -6.92 7.14
C ALA A 37 -8.57 -7.94 6.93
N THR A 38 -8.78 -8.89 6.00
CA THR A 38 -7.78 -9.88 5.60
C THR A 38 -7.81 -10.06 4.10
N PHE A 39 -6.64 -10.34 3.52
CA PHE A 39 -6.53 -10.70 2.12
C PHE A 39 -5.35 -11.66 1.92
N SER A 40 -5.54 -12.68 1.10
CA SER A 40 -4.47 -13.58 0.70
C SER A 40 -4.58 -13.92 -0.77
N ALA A 41 -3.43 -14.08 -1.41
CA ALA A 41 -3.32 -14.52 -2.80
C ALA A 41 -1.99 -15.23 -3.00
N HIS A 42 -1.94 -16.19 -3.92
CA HIS A 42 -0.71 -16.96 -4.23
C HIS A 42 -0.05 -17.64 -3.03
N GLY A 43 -0.86 -18.01 -2.03
CA GLY A 43 -0.40 -18.62 -0.77
C GLY A 43 0.21 -17.64 0.24
N ILE A 44 0.13 -16.33 0.00
CA ILE A 44 0.67 -15.29 0.87
C ILE A 44 -0.48 -14.48 1.47
N ALA A 45 -0.54 -14.39 2.79
CA ALA A 45 -1.41 -13.45 3.48
C ALA A 45 -0.76 -12.06 3.49
N LEU A 46 -1.51 -11.03 3.11
CA LEU A 46 -1.02 -9.66 3.14
C LEU A 46 -1.26 -9.04 4.51
N LYS A 47 -0.28 -8.26 4.97
CA LYS A 47 -0.49 -7.31 6.06
C LYS A 47 -1.42 -6.21 5.57
N ILE A 48 -2.49 -5.90 6.29
CA ILE A 48 -3.44 -4.84 5.93
C ILE A 48 -3.20 -3.64 6.83
N LEU A 49 -2.99 -2.46 6.24
CA LEU A 49 -2.91 -1.20 6.95
C LEU A 49 -3.85 -0.19 6.33
N SER A 50 -4.60 0.53 7.15
CA SER A 50 -5.53 1.56 6.70
C SER A 50 -5.30 2.84 7.46
N TYR A 51 -5.15 3.94 6.74
CA TYR A 51 -4.98 5.27 7.30
C TYR A 51 -5.92 6.26 6.64
N THR A 52 -6.22 7.33 7.36
CA THR A 52 -6.86 8.51 6.79
C THR A 52 -5.82 9.60 6.54
N ALA A 53 -5.93 10.30 5.41
CA ALA A 53 -5.16 11.50 5.17
C ALA A 53 -5.85 12.75 5.75
N ALA A 54 -7.02 12.62 6.37
CA ALA A 54 -7.64 13.70 7.12
C ALA A 54 -6.66 14.22 8.18
N GLU A 55 -6.38 15.52 8.13
CA GLU A 55 -5.42 16.20 9.02
C GLU A 55 -3.96 15.69 8.92
N ASN A 56 -3.63 14.93 7.87
CA ASN A 56 -2.28 14.43 7.62
C ASN A 56 -1.78 14.86 6.24
N ASP A 57 -1.29 16.09 6.17
CA ASP A 57 -0.77 16.71 4.95
C ASP A 57 0.37 15.91 4.32
N ALA A 58 1.19 15.26 5.14
CA ALA A 58 2.29 14.43 4.66
C ALA A 58 1.78 13.19 3.94
N LEU A 59 0.79 12.49 4.50
CA LEU A 59 0.16 11.34 3.87
C LEU A 59 -0.60 11.76 2.61
N CYS A 60 -1.37 12.85 2.67
CA CYS A 60 -2.08 13.42 1.53
C CYS A 60 -1.11 13.74 0.37
N ALA A 61 -0.07 14.54 0.62
CA ALA A 61 0.87 14.96 -0.41
C ALA A 61 1.71 13.80 -0.98
N ARG A 62 2.06 12.80 -0.15
CA ARG A 62 2.94 11.69 -0.55
C ARG A 62 2.18 10.55 -1.23
N TYR A 63 0.96 10.27 -0.79
CA TYR A 63 0.18 9.09 -1.21
C TYR A 63 -1.09 9.41 -2.00
N LEU A 64 -1.68 10.58 -1.86
CA LEU A 64 -2.90 10.93 -2.58
C LEU A 64 -2.63 11.88 -3.76
N GLY A 65 -1.82 12.90 -3.55
CA GLY A 65 -1.64 13.96 -4.54
C GLY A 65 -2.97 14.67 -4.79
N SER A 66 -3.48 14.61 -6.02
CA SER A 66 -4.82 15.13 -6.37
C SER A 66 -5.94 14.09 -6.29
N ALA A 67 -5.63 12.82 -5.97
CA ALA A 67 -6.63 11.77 -5.79
C ALA A 67 -7.28 11.88 -4.41
N GLY A 68 -8.52 11.44 -4.26
CA GLY A 68 -9.19 11.42 -2.95
C GLY A 68 -8.93 10.17 -2.11
N ARG A 69 -8.36 9.12 -2.72
CA ARG A 69 -8.12 7.81 -2.10
C ARG A 69 -7.07 7.02 -2.87
N ALA A 70 -6.45 6.04 -2.24
CA ALA A 70 -5.55 5.11 -2.91
C ALA A 70 -5.36 3.80 -2.14
N VAL A 71 -5.06 2.74 -2.89
CA VAL A 71 -4.64 1.44 -2.38
C VAL A 71 -3.28 1.09 -2.97
N TYR A 72 -2.34 0.66 -2.13
CA TYR A 72 -0.98 0.33 -2.50
C TYR A 72 -0.65 -1.11 -2.14
N LEU A 73 0.03 -1.80 -3.05
CA LEU A 73 0.75 -3.03 -2.72
C LEU A 73 2.22 -2.66 -2.49
N ILE A 74 2.74 -2.99 -1.31
CA ILE A 74 4.13 -2.71 -0.89
C ILE A 74 4.85 -4.03 -0.64
N ARG A 75 6.10 -4.11 -1.06
CA ARG A 75 7.00 -5.26 -0.87
C ARG A 75 7.58 -5.30 0.55
N PRO A 76 8.06 -6.47 1.01
CA PRO A 76 8.84 -6.60 2.24
C PRO A 76 10.04 -5.65 2.36
N ASP A 77 10.64 -5.28 1.22
CA ASP A 77 11.77 -4.34 1.10
C ASP A 77 11.32 -2.88 0.90
N GLN A 78 10.07 -2.56 1.26
CA GLN A 78 9.48 -1.23 1.23
C GLN A 78 9.42 -0.59 -0.17
N HIS A 79 9.33 -1.38 -1.24
CA HIS A 79 9.06 -0.86 -2.59
C HIS A 79 7.59 -0.92 -2.96
N VAL A 80 7.10 0.09 -3.68
CA VAL A 80 5.73 0.10 -4.21
C VAL A 80 5.64 -0.85 -5.41
N CYS A 81 4.87 -1.93 -5.29
CA CYS A 81 4.55 -2.83 -6.41
C CYS A 81 3.51 -2.23 -7.34
N ALA A 82 2.45 -1.67 -6.76
CA ALA A 82 1.29 -1.20 -7.49
C ALA A 82 0.55 -0.12 -6.70
N ARG A 83 -0.18 0.72 -7.43
CA ARG A 83 -1.10 1.73 -6.91
C ARG A 83 -2.42 1.61 -7.66
N PHE A 84 -3.51 1.63 -6.92
CA PHE A 84 -4.88 1.66 -7.41
C PHE A 84 -5.64 2.78 -6.71
N ASP A 85 -6.76 3.24 -7.28
CA ASP A 85 -7.62 4.19 -6.58
C ASP A 85 -8.56 3.46 -5.59
N THR A 86 -8.99 2.23 -5.91
CA THR A 86 -9.81 1.39 -5.04
C THR A 86 -9.27 -0.04 -4.97
N PHE A 87 -9.71 -0.78 -3.95
CA PHE A 87 -9.38 -2.19 -3.84
C PHE A 87 -10.06 -3.02 -4.92
N ASP A 88 -9.27 -3.78 -5.67
CA ASP A 88 -9.74 -4.86 -6.55
C ASP A 88 -8.91 -6.12 -6.23
N PRO A 89 -9.53 -7.19 -5.71
CA PRO A 89 -8.81 -8.40 -5.31
C PRO A 89 -8.08 -9.06 -6.49
N ARG A 90 -8.60 -8.98 -7.72
CA ARG A 90 -7.97 -9.56 -8.90
C ARG A 90 -6.75 -8.74 -9.31
N ALA A 91 -6.88 -7.41 -9.32
CA ALA A 91 -5.77 -6.51 -9.66
C ALA A 91 -4.63 -6.61 -8.64
N VAL A 92 -4.95 -6.70 -7.35
CA VAL A 92 -3.96 -6.89 -6.28
C VAL A 92 -3.29 -8.26 -6.41
N ALA A 93 -4.03 -9.34 -6.66
CA ALA A 93 -3.46 -10.66 -6.87
C ALA A 93 -2.53 -10.70 -8.10
N ALA A 94 -2.89 -10.03 -9.20
CA ALA A 94 -2.03 -9.92 -10.37
C ALA A 94 -0.76 -9.10 -10.10
N ALA A 95 -0.86 -8.01 -9.35
CA ALA A 95 0.32 -7.24 -8.93
C ALA A 95 1.25 -8.04 -8.01
N LEU A 96 0.68 -8.89 -7.14
CA LEU A 96 1.44 -9.79 -6.30
C LEU A 96 2.15 -10.89 -7.12
N ALA A 97 1.50 -11.48 -8.13
CA ALA A 97 2.13 -12.45 -9.04
C ALA A 97 3.38 -11.87 -9.71
N ARG A 98 3.26 -10.66 -10.27
CA ARG A 98 4.39 -9.91 -10.85
C ARG A 98 5.53 -9.70 -9.85
N ALA A 99 5.20 -9.30 -8.62
CA ALA A 99 6.20 -9.07 -7.58
C ALA A 99 6.94 -10.34 -7.16
N LEU A 100 6.31 -11.50 -7.32
CA LEU A 100 6.86 -12.83 -7.05
C LEU A 100 7.57 -13.45 -8.27
N ALA A 101 7.67 -12.73 -9.40
CA ALA A 101 8.18 -13.25 -10.67
C ALA A 101 7.48 -14.54 -11.13
N LYS A 102 6.15 -14.60 -10.96
CA LYS A 102 5.30 -15.72 -11.39
C LYS A 102 4.62 -15.49 -12.75
N ASP A 103 5.07 -14.46 -13.48
CA ASP A 103 4.59 -14.06 -14.81
C ASP A 103 5.60 -14.47 -15.90
#